data_AF-A0AAD7MTS1-F1
#
_entry.id   AF-A0AAD7MTS1-F1
#
_cell.length_a   1.000
_cell.length_b   1.000
_cell.length_c   1.000
_cell.angle_alpha   90.00
_cell.angle_beta   90.00
_cell.angle_gamma   90.00
#
_symmetry.space_group_name_H-M   'P 1'
#
loop_
_entity.id
_entity.type
_entity.pdbx_description
1 polymer ?
#
loop_
_entity_poly.entity_id
_entity_poly.type
_entity_poly.pdbx_seq_one_letter_code
_entity_poly.pdbx_strand_id
1 'polypeptide(L)'
;MLFYPILLPWPILLHVLGLTTLGLRLLFARPTTEAPEDVSPLGITTIALGLAYLATAYMPIASNQFLHASAPIRVVLALLDGLKWFMTRGVKNTRLYTKRNVLLGVFLYDGLGGLLLEWYLGTLSGRVLEFR
;
A
#
# COMPACT_ATOMS: atom_id res chain seq x y z
N MET A 1 30.81 -4.08 1.41
CA MET A 1 29.35 -3.81 1.31
C MET A 1 28.83 -4.53 0.08
N LEU A 2 28.07 -5.61 0.23
CA LEU A 2 27.42 -6.26 -0.90
C LEU A 2 26.30 -5.35 -1.39
N PHE A 3 26.48 -4.75 -2.57
CA PHE A 3 25.37 -4.17 -3.32
C PHE A 3 24.48 -5.32 -3.77
N TYR A 4 23.39 -5.58 -3.05
CA TYR A 4 22.35 -6.47 -3.56
C TYR A 4 21.59 -5.74 -4.67
N PRO A 5 21.45 -6.32 -5.86
CA PRO A 5 20.66 -5.70 -6.91
C PRO A 5 19.20 -5.57 -6.43
N ILE A 6 18.58 -4.43 -6.73
CA ILE A 6 17.14 -4.23 -6.51
C ILE A 6 16.40 -4.97 -7.63
N LEU A 7 15.83 -6.13 -7.30
CA LEU A 7 15.15 -7.02 -8.25
C LEU A 7 13.63 -6.81 -8.30
N LEU A 8 13.12 -5.73 -7.70
CA LEU A 8 11.71 -5.39 -7.78
C LEU A 8 11.32 -4.91 -9.18
N PRO A 9 10.12 -5.26 -9.68
CA PRO A 9 9.55 -4.63 -10.87
C PRO A 9 9.49 -3.12 -10.68
N TRP A 10 9.80 -2.34 -11.72
CA TRP A 10 9.82 -0.88 -11.65
C TRP A 10 8.51 -0.26 -11.10
N PRO A 11 7.29 -0.78 -11.37
CA PRO A 11 6.05 -0.20 -10.80
C PRO A 11 6.00 -0.38 -9.28
N ILE A 12 6.51 -1.51 -8.78
CA ILE A 12 6.57 -1.81 -7.35
C ILE A 12 7.65 -1.00 -6.69
N LEU A 13 8.79 -0.81 -7.35
CA LEU A 13 9.83 0.09 -6.84
C LEU A 13 9.28 1.51 -6.65
N LEU A 14 8.56 2.05 -7.64
CA LEU A 14 7.93 3.37 -7.53
C LEU A 14 6.89 3.42 -6.39
N HIS A 15 6.04 2.39 -6.26
CA HIS A 15 5.08 2.28 -5.18
C HIS A 15 5.75 2.31 -3.80
N VAL A 16 6.85 1.58 -3.64
CA VAL A 16 7.59 1.44 -2.39
C VAL A 16 8.32 2.72 -1.99
N LEU A 17 8.90 3.41 -2.97
CA LEU A 17 9.45 4.75 -2.75
C LEU A 17 8.33 5.72 -2.33
N GLY A 18 7.19 5.67 -3.02
CA GLY A 18 6.01 6.46 -2.67
C GLY A 18 5.52 6.22 -1.25
N LEU A 19 5.39 4.95 -0.82
CA LEU A 19 5.01 4.58 0.55
C LEU A 19 6.01 5.11 1.57
N THR A 20 7.31 4.93 1.34
CA THR A 20 8.34 5.41 2.26
C THR A 20 8.30 6.93 2.39
N THR A 21 8.20 7.66 1.27
CA THR A 21 8.10 9.13 1.27
C THR A 21 6.81 9.61 1.94
N LEU A 22 5.67 8.97 1.65
CA LEU A 22 4.39 9.29 2.26
C LEU A 22 4.43 9.05 3.78
N GLY A 23 4.97 7.91 4.21
CA GLY A 23 5.11 7.56 5.61
C GLY A 23 6.02 8.52 6.37
N LEU A 24 7.14 8.97 5.78
CA LEU A 24 7.98 10.03 6.35
C LEU A 24 7.22 11.34 6.48
N ARG A 25 6.47 11.74 5.45
CA ARG A 25 5.65 12.96 5.50
C ARG A 25 4.61 12.91 6.62
N LEU A 26 3.98 11.75 6.83
CA LEU A 26 2.98 11.54 7.88
C LEU A 26 3.61 11.48 9.28
N LEU A 27 4.76 10.81 9.42
CA LEU A 27 5.50 10.73 10.68
C LEU A 27 5.93 12.11 11.20
N PHE A 28 6.31 13.01 10.30
CA PHE A 28 6.72 14.37 10.66
C PHE A 28 5.60 15.41 10.48
N ALA A 29 4.37 14.99 10.16
CA ALA A 29 3.24 15.89 10.08
C ALA A 29 2.87 16.40 11.47
N ARG A 30 2.76 17.71 11.63
CA ARG A 30 2.32 18.32 12.89
C ARG A 30 0.79 18.35 12.92
N PRO A 31 0.16 18.06 14.09
CA PRO A 31 -1.26 18.29 14.27
C PRO A 31 -1.63 19.74 13.96
N THR A 32 -2.77 19.94 13.32
CA THR A 32 -3.30 21.27 12.98
C THR A 32 -4.69 21.44 13.58
N THR A 33 -5.22 22.67 13.60
CA THR A 33 -6.60 22.94 14.01
C THR A 33 -7.63 22.19 13.15
N GLU A 34 -7.28 21.87 11.90
CA GLU A 34 -8.13 21.12 10.98
C GLU A 34 -8.00 19.59 11.14
N ALA A 35 -6.83 19.11 11.56
CA ALA A 35 -6.53 17.70 11.84
C ALA A 35 -5.79 17.60 13.19
N PRO A 36 -6.52 17.57 14.32
CA PRO A 36 -5.92 17.59 15.66
C PRO A 36 -5.36 16.23 16.11
N GLU A 37 -5.72 15.16 15.39
CA GLU A 37 -5.30 13.80 15.70
C GLU A 37 -3.85 13.57 15.26
N ASP A 38 -3.07 12.90 16.09
CA ASP A 38 -1.71 12.49 15.75
C ASP A 38 -1.73 11.35 14.71
N VAL A 39 -1.13 11.61 13.55
CA VAL A 39 -1.03 10.66 12.43
C VAL A 39 0.32 9.93 12.39
N SER A 40 1.20 10.17 13.37
CA SER A 40 2.51 9.52 13.47
C SER A 40 2.44 7.99 13.43
N PRO A 41 1.50 7.31 14.12
CA PRO A 41 1.39 5.85 14.03
C PRO A 41 1.11 5.36 12.60
N LEU A 42 0.29 6.10 11.84
CA LEU A 42 -0.01 5.82 10.44
C LEU A 42 1.21 6.08 9.55
N GLY A 43 2.04 7.08 9.89
CA GLY A 43 3.33 7.29 9.25
C GLY A 43 4.29 6.10 9.46
N ILE A 44 4.43 5.63 10.70
CA ILE A 44 5.28 4.47 11.05
C ILE A 44 4.85 3.22 10.28
N THR A 45 3.55 2.90 10.25
CA THR A 45 3.06 1.72 9.54
C THR A 45 3.29 1.82 8.03
N THR A 46 3.14 3.02 7.45
CA THR A 46 3.38 3.25 6.01
C THR A 46 4.87 3.07 5.67
N ILE A 47 5.78 3.59 6.51
CA ILE A 47 7.23 3.37 6.35
C ILE A 47 7.55 1.88 6.49
N ALA A 48 7.03 1.22 7.53
CA ALA A 48 7.28 -0.20 7.77
C ALA A 48 6.87 -1.06 6.57
N LEU A 49 5.74 -0.73 5.93
CA LEU A 49 5.29 -1.41 4.71
C LEU A 49 6.27 -1.19 3.55
N GLY A 50 6.71 0.05 3.31
CA GLY A 50 7.72 0.36 2.28
C GLY A 50 9.04 -0.36 2.54
N LEU A 51 9.52 -0.34 3.78
CA LEU A 51 10.74 -1.05 4.18
C LEU A 51 10.62 -2.56 4.04
N ALA A 52 9.46 -3.16 4.28
CA ALA A 52 9.25 -4.60 4.07
C ALA A 52 9.46 -5.02 2.60
N TYR A 53 8.99 -4.20 1.65
CA TYR A 53 9.28 -4.43 0.24
C TYR A 53 10.77 -4.24 -0.09
N LEU A 54 11.42 -3.19 0.42
CA LEU A 54 12.85 -2.96 0.18
C LEU A 54 13.71 -4.07 0.80
N ALA A 55 13.34 -4.54 1.99
CA ALA A 55 14.03 -5.62 2.69
C ALA A 55 13.96 -6.94 1.92
N THR A 56 12.92 -7.16 1.10
CA THR A 56 12.79 -8.35 0.24
C THR A 56 13.22 -8.10 -1.21
N ALA A 57 13.66 -6.90 -1.56
CA ALA A 57 13.97 -6.51 -2.93
C ALA A 57 15.19 -7.25 -3.53
N TYR A 58 16.02 -7.88 -2.70
CA TYR A 58 17.14 -8.69 -3.15
C TYR A 58 16.70 -10.05 -3.73
N MET A 59 15.47 -10.50 -3.46
CA MET A 59 14.95 -11.77 -3.97
C MET A 59 14.37 -11.59 -5.37
N PRO A 60 14.64 -12.52 -6.31
CA PRO A 60 13.96 -12.57 -7.60
C PRO A 60 12.44 -12.66 -7.43
N ILE A 61 11.70 -12.06 -8.36
CA ILE A 61 10.23 -12.00 -8.35
C ILE A 61 9.58 -13.39 -8.22
N ALA A 62 10.17 -14.41 -8.84
CA ALA A 62 9.65 -15.78 -8.80
C ALA A 62 9.68 -16.41 -7.39
N SER A 63 10.62 -16.01 -6.53
CA SER A 63 10.81 -16.56 -5.18
C SER A 63 10.46 -15.57 -4.05
N ASN A 64 10.09 -14.34 -4.37
CA ASN A 64 9.72 -13.33 -3.38
C ASN A 64 8.31 -13.56 -2.82
N GLN A 65 8.21 -14.41 -1.80
CA GLN A 65 6.92 -14.75 -1.17
C GLN A 65 6.19 -13.53 -0.58
N PHE A 66 6.90 -12.51 -0.11
CA PHE A 66 6.28 -11.29 0.39
C PHE A 66 5.55 -10.55 -0.73
N LEU A 67 6.17 -10.43 -1.91
CA LEU A 67 5.59 -9.79 -3.08
C LEU A 67 4.34 -10.53 -3.58
N HIS A 68 4.37 -11.87 -3.60
CA HIS A 68 3.21 -12.67 -3.97
C HIS A 68 2.08 -12.54 -2.95
N ALA A 69 2.39 -12.61 -1.66
CA ALA A 69 1.39 -12.51 -0.60
C ALA A 69 0.76 -11.11 -0.51
N SER A 70 1.53 -10.06 -0.79
CA SER A 70 1.05 -8.69 -0.64
C SER A 70 0.03 -8.29 -1.70
N ALA A 71 0.08 -8.87 -2.90
CA ALA A 71 -0.83 -8.54 -4.00
C ALA A 71 -2.32 -8.79 -3.65
N PRO A 72 -2.74 -9.99 -3.21
CA PRO A 72 -4.14 -10.24 -2.82
C PRO A 72 -4.53 -9.48 -1.55
N ILE A 73 -3.59 -9.26 -0.62
CA ILE A 73 -3.85 -8.45 0.58
C ILE A 73 -4.24 -7.02 0.18
N ARG A 74 -3.53 -6.42 -0.79
CA ARG A 74 -3.86 -5.07 -1.29
C ARG A 74 -5.24 -5.01 -1.92
N VAL A 75 -5.64 -6.03 -2.67
CA VAL A 75 -7.00 -6.13 -3.22
C VAL A 75 -8.04 -6.20 -2.11
N VAL A 76 -7.82 -7.03 -1.07
CA VAL A 76 -8.73 -7.12 0.08
C VAL A 76 -8.83 -5.79 0.83
N LEU A 77 -7.70 -5.12 1.09
CA LEU A 77 -7.68 -3.82 1.75
C LEU A 77 -8.42 -2.76 0.92
N ALA A 78 -8.21 -2.75 -0.40
CA ALA A 78 -8.96 -1.88 -1.29
C ALA A 78 -10.48 -2.15 -1.18
N LEU A 79 -10.91 -3.41 -1.17
CA LEU A 79 -12.33 -3.75 -1.00
C LEU A 79 -12.90 -3.24 0.34
N LEU A 80 -12.14 -3.35 1.42
CA LEU A 80 -12.54 -2.80 2.72
C LEU A 80 -12.67 -1.28 2.69
N ASP A 81 -11.74 -0.57 2.05
CA ASP A 81 -11.80 0.87 1.87
C ASP A 81 -13.00 1.29 0.99
N GLY A 82 -13.26 0.54 -0.08
CA GLY A 82 -14.43 0.72 -0.93
C GLY A 82 -15.74 0.50 -0.18
N LEU A 83 -15.81 -0.51 0.69
CA LEU A 83 -16.97 -0.78 1.54
C LEU A 83 -17.19 0.35 2.56
N LYS A 84 -16.12 0.80 3.23
CA LYS A 84 -16.17 1.93 4.16
C LYS A 84 -16.62 3.22 3.47
N TRP A 85 -16.11 3.48 2.27
CA TRP A 85 -16.53 4.60 1.43
C TRP A 85 -18.02 4.50 1.08
N PHE A 86 -18.49 3.30 0.71
CA PHE A 86 -19.89 3.06 0.38
C PHE A 86 -20.83 3.28 1.57
N MET A 87 -20.47 2.79 2.76
CA MET A 87 -21.27 2.95 3.99
C MET A 87 -21.36 4.40 4.45
N THR A 88 -20.34 5.21 4.18
CA THR A 88 -20.29 6.63 4.62
C THR A 88 -20.93 7.60 3.61
N ARG A 89 -21.48 7.10 2.50
CA ARG A 89 -21.98 7.88 1.36
C ARG A 89 -23.18 8.78 1.69
N GLY A 90 -23.93 8.49 2.76
CA GLY A 90 -25.13 9.23 3.20
C GLY A 90 -24.92 10.27 4.32
N VAL A 91 -23.71 10.37 4.89
CA VAL A 91 -23.46 11.27 6.04
C VAL A 91 -23.16 12.69 5.55
N LYS A 92 -24.01 13.67 5.90
CA LYS A 92 -23.83 15.09 5.58
C LYS A 92 -22.84 15.76 6.56
N ASN A 93 -21.56 15.41 6.48
CA ASN A 93 -20.51 16.10 7.25
C ASN A 93 -19.33 16.47 6.34
N THR A 94 -19.09 17.77 6.15
CA THR A 94 -18.11 18.34 5.21
C THR A 94 -16.68 17.83 5.42
N ARG A 95 -16.25 17.59 6.67
CA ARG A 95 -14.94 16.97 6.97
C ARG A 95 -14.87 15.50 6.51
N LEU A 96 -15.99 14.78 6.56
CA LEU A 96 -16.07 13.40 6.07
C LEU A 96 -15.94 13.35 4.54
N TYR A 97 -16.43 14.35 3.80
CA TYR A 97 -16.33 14.39 2.33
C TYR A 97 -14.88 14.50 1.83
N THR A 98 -14.04 15.31 2.47
CA THR A 98 -12.60 15.39 2.12
C THR A 98 -11.90 14.07 2.40
N LYS A 99 -12.15 13.45 3.57
CA LYS A 99 -11.64 12.11 3.90
C LYS A 99 -12.19 11.02 2.97
N ARG A 100 -13.40 11.21 2.42
CA ARG A 100 -14.06 10.27 1.50
C ARG A 100 -13.39 10.22 0.12
N ASN A 101 -12.96 11.36 -0.43
CA ASN A 101 -12.25 11.37 -1.70
C ASN A 101 -10.87 10.69 -1.58
N VAL A 102 -10.24 10.80 -0.40
CA VAL A 102 -9.00 10.07 -0.08
C VAL A 102 -9.24 8.56 -0.05
N LEU A 103 -10.31 8.09 0.63
CA LEU A 103 -10.68 6.66 0.65
C LEU A 103 -10.92 6.09 -0.75
N LEU A 104 -11.60 6.84 -1.62
CA LEU A 104 -11.82 6.41 -3.00
C LEU A 104 -10.50 6.39 -3.81
N GLY A 105 -9.61 7.35 -3.58
CA GLY A 105 -8.28 7.37 -4.18
C GLY A 105 -7.43 6.18 -3.76
N VAL A 106 -7.43 5.82 -2.46
CA VAL A 106 -6.73 4.64 -1.94
C VAL A 106 -7.34 3.35 -2.49
N PHE A 107 -8.67 3.23 -2.48
CA PHE A 107 -9.36 2.09 -3.09
C PHE A 107 -8.93 1.85 -4.55
N LEU A 108 -8.93 2.92 -5.37
CA LEU A 108 -8.54 2.81 -6.76
C LEU A 108 -7.05 2.49 -6.90
N TYR A 109 -6.20 3.16 -6.14
CA TYR A 109 -4.75 2.98 -6.23
C TYR A 109 -4.30 1.58 -5.78
N ASP A 110 -4.76 1.11 -4.62
CA ASP A 110 -4.39 -0.20 -4.09
C ASP A 110 -5.15 -1.35 -4.76
N GLY A 111 -6.40 -1.13 -5.16
CA GLY A 111 -7.15 -2.09 -5.95
C GLY A 111 -6.51 -2.31 -7.32
N LEU A 112 -6.32 -1.25 -8.10
CA LEU A 112 -5.67 -1.34 -9.41
C LEU A 112 -4.20 -1.76 -9.28
N GLY A 113 -3.48 -1.25 -8.30
CA GLY A 113 -2.08 -1.59 -8.06
C GLY A 113 -1.89 -3.05 -7.62
N GLY A 114 -2.82 -3.60 -6.83
CA GLY A 114 -2.85 -5.02 -6.46
C GLY A 114 -3.14 -5.90 -7.67
N LEU A 115 -4.20 -5.59 -8.43
CA LEU A 115 -4.57 -6.35 -9.63
C LEU A 115 -3.50 -6.29 -10.73
N LEU A 116 -2.86 -5.14 -10.93
CA LEU A 116 -1.74 -5.00 -11.88
C LEU A 116 -0.54 -5.83 -11.45
N LEU A 117 -0.25 -5.88 -10.15
CA LEU A 117 0.82 -6.72 -9.62
C LEU A 117 0.47 -8.21 -9.81
N GLU A 118 -0.76 -8.62 -9.52
CA GLU A 118 -1.23 -9.99 -9.77
C GLU A 118 -1.15 -10.38 -11.24
N TRP A 119 -1.56 -9.47 -12.15
CA TRP A 119 -1.37 -9.65 -13.60
C TRP A 119 0.11 -9.83 -13.92
N TYR A 120 0.97 -8.95 -13.41
CA TYR A 120 2.41 -9.00 -13.67
C TYR A 120 3.06 -10.28 -13.14
N LEU A 121 2.58 -10.81 -12.01
CA LEU A 121 3.02 -12.08 -11.43
C LEU A 121 2.42 -13.31 -12.14
N GLY A 122 1.35 -13.13 -12.91
CA GLY A 122 0.64 -14.21 -13.60
C GLY A 122 -0.08 -15.19 -12.67
N THR A 123 -0.23 -14.87 -11.38
CA THR A 123 -0.89 -15.74 -10.40
C THR A 123 -1.69 -14.96 -9.36
N LEU A 124 -2.83 -15.52 -8.97
CA LEU A 124 -3.72 -15.01 -7.90
C LEU A 124 -3.57 -15.79 -6.58
N SER A 125 -2.60 -16.71 -6.51
CA SER A 125 -2.52 -17.66 -5.39
C SER A 125 -1.97 -17.07 -4.10
N GLY A 126 -1.33 -15.90 -4.17
CA GLY A 126 -0.57 -15.33 -3.06
C GLY A 126 0.67 -16.15 -2.67
N ARG A 127 1.09 -17.10 -3.50
CA ARG A 127 2.18 -18.05 -3.24
C ARG A 127 3.12 -18.11 -4.43
N VAL A 128 4.40 -18.27 -4.14
CA VAL A 128 5.40 -18.60 -5.17
C VAL A 128 5.13 -19.98 -5.76
N LEU A 129 5.59 -20.20 -6.99
CA LEU A 129 5.33 -21.42 -7.76
C LEU A 129 5.77 -22.71 -7.04
N GLU A 130 6.83 -22.65 -6.24
CA GLU A 130 7.37 -23.81 -5.50
C GLU A 130 6.43 -24.33 -4.39
N PHE A 131 5.51 -23.49 -3.88
CA PHE A 131 4.58 -23.82 -2.80
C PHE A 131 3.10 -23.80 -3.23
N ARG A 132 2.85 -23.83 -4.54
CA ARG A 132 1.52 -23.90 -5.13
C ARG A 132 1.01 -25.34 -5.18
#